data_AF-A0A7J4M8Q7-F1
#
_entry.id   AF-A0A7J4M8Q7-F1
#
_cell.length_a   1.000
_cell.length_b   1.000
_cell.length_c   1.000
_cell.angle_alpha   90.00
_cell.angle_beta   90.00
_cell.angle_gamma   90.00
#
_symmetry.space_group_name_H-M   'P 1'
#
loop_
_entity.id
_entity.type
_entity.pdbx_description
1 polymer ?
#
loop_
_entity_poly.entity_id
_entity_poly.type
_entity_poly.pdbx_seq_one_letter_code
_entity_poly.pdbx_strand_id
1 'polypeptide(L)'
;MRWRKRESSPEAEEEEEDPNAGLSEADVQDLAAQRQDSVEAAGALLDGPTVTVKLEEAAPTPTPEYDVGDVDVDALLDDGPVEPSIDHSELNVVVHADLDELTDPLADAPIVGDLPVEIEFENEDE
;
A
#
# COMPACT_ATOMS: atom_id res chain seq x y z
N MET A 1 -35.37 -21.30 30.69
CA MET A 1 -34.14 -21.74 29.98
C MET A 1 -32.97 -21.04 30.62
N ARG A 2 -32.09 -21.77 31.32
CA ARG A 2 -30.90 -21.21 31.98
C ARG A 2 -29.73 -21.30 31.02
N TRP A 3 -29.26 -20.17 30.51
CA TRP A 3 -28.07 -20.12 29.67
C TRP A 3 -26.85 -20.23 30.59
N ARG A 4 -26.01 -21.26 30.38
CA ARG A 4 -24.76 -21.39 31.11
C ARG A 4 -23.81 -20.31 30.64
N LYS A 5 -23.33 -19.50 31.58
CA LYS A 5 -22.26 -18.54 31.39
C LYS A 5 -21.01 -19.35 31.02
N ARG A 6 -20.44 -19.09 29.85
CA ARG A 6 -19.17 -19.66 29.43
C ARG A 6 -18.13 -19.09 30.41
N GLU A 7 -17.57 -19.93 31.27
CA GLU A 7 -16.38 -19.58 32.03
C GLU A 7 -15.29 -19.27 31.00
N SER A 8 -14.74 -18.06 31.08
CA SER A 8 -13.51 -17.69 30.39
C SER A 8 -12.44 -18.71 30.80
N SER A 9 -11.90 -19.45 29.83
CA SER A 9 -10.66 -20.20 30.05
C SER A 9 -9.63 -19.27 30.67
N PRO A 10 -8.84 -19.74 31.66
CA PRO A 10 -7.72 -18.95 32.16
C PRO A 10 -6.84 -18.60 30.97
N GLU A 11 -6.55 -17.31 30.84
CA GLU A 11 -5.53 -16.75 29.98
C GLU A 11 -4.32 -17.69 30.02
N ALA A 12 -3.91 -18.20 28.86
CA ALA A 12 -2.58 -18.72 28.72
C ALA A 12 -1.66 -17.52 28.98
N GLU A 13 -1.05 -17.47 30.16
CA GLU A 13 0.02 -16.53 30.44
C GLU A 13 1.10 -16.80 29.39
N GLU A 14 1.24 -15.88 28.43
CA GLU A 14 2.36 -15.89 27.50
C GLU A 14 3.61 -15.66 28.36
N GLU A 15 4.43 -16.69 28.56
CA GLU A 15 5.73 -16.54 29.20
C GLU A 15 6.58 -15.63 28.29
N GLU A 16 6.78 -14.37 28.68
CA GLU A 16 7.72 -13.48 27.99
C GLU A 16 9.11 -14.10 28.08
N GLU A 17 9.62 -14.60 26.95
CA GLU A 17 10.98 -15.12 26.87
C GLU A 17 11.98 -13.98 27.11
N ASP A 18 12.91 -14.17 28.07
CA ASP A 18 13.99 -13.21 28.28
C ASP A 18 14.83 -13.11 27.00
N PRO A 19 14.88 -11.94 26.33
CA PRO A 19 15.61 -11.78 25.08
C PRO A 19 17.12 -11.97 25.21
N ASN A 20 17.63 -12.04 26.45
CA ASN A 20 19.04 -12.30 26.75
C ASN A 20 19.30 -13.72 27.28
N ALA A 21 18.28 -14.59 27.30
CA ALA A 21 18.43 -15.96 27.77
C ALA A 21 19.55 -16.69 27.01
N GLY A 22 20.50 -17.27 27.76
CA GLY A 22 21.62 -18.02 27.20
C GLY A 22 22.86 -17.19 26.83
N LEU A 23 22.85 -15.87 27.05
CA LEU A 23 24.02 -15.01 26.88
C LEU A 23 24.79 -14.84 28.20
N SER A 24 26.11 -14.60 28.11
CA SER A 24 26.89 -14.23 29.28
C SER A 24 26.68 -12.74 29.63
N GLU A 25 26.91 -12.37 30.89
CA GLU A 25 26.77 -10.96 31.31
C GLU A 25 27.66 -10.00 30.52
N ALA A 26 28.86 -10.47 30.10
CA ALA A 26 29.76 -9.67 29.27
C ALA A 26 29.19 -9.45 27.87
N ASP A 27 28.65 -10.50 27.24
CA ASP A 27 28.05 -10.40 25.91
C ASP A 27 26.82 -9.48 25.92
N VAL A 28 26.02 -9.52 26.99
CA VAL A 28 24.86 -8.63 27.17
C VAL A 28 25.31 -7.17 27.29
N GLN A 29 26.39 -6.89 28.02
CA GLN A 29 26.93 -5.54 28.16
C GLN A 29 27.49 -5.01 26.84
N ASP A 30 28.24 -5.82 26.10
CA ASP A 30 28.81 -5.44 24.80
C ASP A 30 27.70 -5.17 23.78
N LEU A 31 26.64 -5.97 23.78
CA LEU A 31 25.47 -5.79 22.92
C LEU A 31 24.66 -4.55 23.29
N ALA A 32 24.52 -4.26 24.58
CA ALA A 32 23.88 -3.03 25.05
C ALA A 32 24.66 -1.78 24.62
N ALA A 33 25.99 -1.81 24.72
CA ALA A 33 26.86 -0.72 24.26
C ALA A 33 26.73 -0.49 22.76
N GLN A 34 26.81 -1.55 21.94
CA GLN A 34 26.65 -1.44 20.49
C GLN A 34 25.28 -0.89 20.07
N ARG A 35 24.21 -1.32 20.76
CA ARG A 35 22.85 -0.78 20.52
C ARG A 35 22.77 0.69 20.85
N GLN A 36 23.36 1.11 21.96
CA GLN A 36 23.37 2.50 22.38
C GLN A 36 24.14 3.39 21.39
N ASP A 37 25.32 2.96 20.96
CA ASP A 37 26.11 3.65 19.93
C ASP A 37 25.34 3.76 18.61
N SER A 38 24.62 2.70 18.22
CA SER A 38 23.81 2.69 17.00
C SER A 38 22.64 3.66 17.06
N VAL A 39 21.96 3.73 18.22
CA VAL A 39 20.85 4.67 18.45
C VAL A 39 21.35 6.11 18.46
N GLU A 40 22.48 6.39 19.11
CA GLU A 40 23.07 7.73 19.12
C GLU A 40 23.51 8.16 17.72
N ALA A 41 24.15 7.27 16.95
CA ALA A 41 24.52 7.54 15.57
C ALA A 41 23.30 7.82 14.68
N ALA A 42 22.23 7.04 14.83
CA ALA A 42 20.98 7.27 14.10
C ALA A 42 20.32 8.60 14.50
N GLY A 43 20.30 8.93 15.79
CA GLY A 43 19.80 10.21 16.30
C GLY A 43 20.56 11.39 15.71
N ALA A 44 21.89 11.31 15.65
CA ALA A 44 22.73 12.35 15.05
C ALA A 44 22.47 12.55 13.54
N LEU A 45 22.09 11.50 12.82
CA LEU A 45 21.68 11.61 11.41
C LEU A 45 20.33 12.32 11.27
N LEU A 46 19.42 12.11 12.21
CA LEU A 46 18.09 12.74 12.23
C LEU A 46 18.13 14.21 12.68
N ASP A 47 19.00 14.54 13.63
CA ASP A 47 19.22 15.91 14.12
C ASP A 47 20.01 16.79 13.14
N GLY A 48 20.57 16.19 12.09
CA GLY A 48 21.27 16.90 11.01
C GLY A 48 20.33 17.75 10.15
N PRO A 49 20.89 18.64 9.30
CA PRO A 49 20.09 19.33 8.31
C PRO A 49 19.40 18.32 7.38
N THR A 50 18.13 18.58 7.05
CA THR A 50 17.34 17.73 6.15
C THR A 50 18.11 17.46 4.86
N VAL A 51 18.44 16.19 4.62
CA VAL A 51 19.10 15.75 3.39
C VAL A 51 18.11 15.94 2.24
N THR A 52 18.35 16.93 1.40
CA THR A 52 17.60 17.13 0.17
C THR A 52 18.04 16.05 -0.82
N VAL A 53 17.27 14.97 -0.93
CA VAL A 53 17.51 13.93 -1.94
C VAL A 53 17.29 14.55 -3.31
N LYS A 54 18.31 14.51 -4.18
CA LYS A 54 18.16 14.94 -5.57
C LYS A 54 17.22 13.96 -6.26
N LEU A 55 16.13 14.48 -6.82
CA LEU A 55 15.05 13.70 -7.45
C LEU A 55 15.57 12.75 -8.55
N GLU A 56 16.70 13.07 -9.17
CA GLU A 56 17.35 12.29 -10.24
C GLU A 56 17.91 10.92 -9.77
N GLU A 57 18.08 10.72 -8.46
CA GLU A 57 18.61 9.48 -7.86
C GLU A 57 17.53 8.69 -7.09
N ALA A 58 16.29 9.19 -7.07
CA ALA A 58 15.19 8.56 -6.34
C ALA A 58 14.62 7.38 -7.15
N ALA A 59 14.73 6.17 -6.60
CA ALA A 59 13.91 5.04 -7.03
C ALA A 59 12.42 5.42 -6.96
N PRO A 60 11.55 4.85 -7.81
CA PRO A 60 10.11 5.12 -7.74
C PRO A 60 9.62 4.83 -6.32
N THR A 61 9.13 5.87 -5.64
CA THR A 61 8.57 5.71 -4.31
C THR A 61 7.30 4.87 -4.43
N PRO A 62 7.14 3.78 -3.66
CA PRO A 62 5.88 3.06 -3.62
C PRO A 62 4.76 4.04 -3.25
N THR A 63 3.56 3.79 -3.77
CA THR A 63 2.36 4.54 -3.36
C THR A 63 2.26 4.50 -1.84
N PRO A 64 2.03 5.63 -1.17
CA PRO A 64 1.89 5.64 0.28
C PRO A 64 0.81 4.63 0.69
N GLU A 65 1.20 3.67 1.53
CA GLU A 65 0.23 2.79 2.18
C GLU A 65 -0.59 3.67 3.11
N TYR A 66 -1.88 3.84 2.80
CA TYR A 66 -2.79 4.55 3.67
C TYR A 66 -2.89 3.77 4.99
N ASP A 67 -2.45 4.39 6.09
CA ASP A 67 -2.59 3.83 7.42
C ASP A 67 -4.08 3.57 7.70
N VAL A 68 -4.43 2.31 7.98
CA VAL A 68 -5.77 1.90 8.41
C VAL A 68 -5.87 2.09 9.94
N GLY A 69 -5.43 3.24 10.43
CA GLY A 69 -5.60 3.67 11.81
C GLY A 69 -6.93 4.38 12.00
N ASP A 70 -7.42 4.45 13.24
CA ASP A 70 -8.53 5.32 13.62
C ASP A 70 -8.10 6.78 13.44
N VAL A 71 -8.26 7.31 12.22
CA VAL A 71 -8.01 8.72 11.93
C VAL A 71 -9.08 9.55 12.62
N ASP A 72 -8.65 10.56 13.37
CA ASP A 72 -9.55 11.53 13.99
C ASP A 72 -10.42 12.20 12.92
N VAL A 73 -11.73 11.99 13.01
CA VAL A 73 -12.71 12.46 12.04
C VAL A 73 -12.71 13.99 11.97
N ASP A 74 -12.41 14.65 13.09
CA ASP A 74 -12.35 16.10 13.14
C ASP A 74 -11.15 16.65 12.36
N ALA A 75 -10.05 15.89 12.27
CA ALA A 75 -8.88 16.24 11.45
C ALA A 75 -9.11 15.95 9.95
N LEU A 76 -9.96 14.98 9.61
CA LEU A 76 -10.38 14.71 8.22
C LEU A 76 -11.35 15.76 7.68
N LEU A 77 -12.17 16.34 8.56
CA LEU A 77 -13.17 17.36 8.24
C LEU A 77 -12.64 18.79 8.42
N ASP A 78 -11.41 18.95 8.94
CA ASP A 78 -10.75 20.24 9.02
C ASP A 78 -10.26 20.63 7.61
N ASP A 79 -11.08 21.43 6.92
CA ASP A 79 -10.73 22.16 5.70
C ASP A 79 -9.69 23.27 6.03
N GLY A 80 -8.56 22.90 6.65
CA GLY A 80 -7.33 23.71 6.61
C GLY A 80 -6.99 24.05 5.15
N PRO A 81 -5.99 24.91 4.85
CA PRO A 81 -5.71 25.31 3.47
C PRO A 81 -5.37 24.07 2.63
N VAL A 82 -6.40 23.53 1.97
CA VAL A 82 -6.35 22.40 1.06
C VAL A 82 -5.35 22.85 0.02
N GLU A 83 -4.19 22.19 -0.04
CA GLU A 83 -3.33 22.35 -1.20
C GLU A 83 -4.25 22.14 -2.41
N PRO A 84 -4.36 23.13 -3.31
CA PRO A 84 -5.39 23.13 -4.34
C PRO A 84 -5.32 21.78 -5.00
N SER A 85 -6.39 20.98 -4.85
CA SER A 85 -6.42 19.60 -5.27
C SER A 85 -5.90 19.57 -6.70
N ILE A 86 -4.67 19.10 -6.89
CA ILE A 86 -4.04 19.18 -8.19
C ILE A 86 -4.87 18.26 -9.07
N ASP A 87 -5.49 18.80 -10.10
CA ASP A 87 -6.29 18.01 -11.01
C ASP A 87 -5.33 17.19 -11.88
N HIS A 88 -5.32 15.88 -11.67
CA HIS A 88 -4.49 14.95 -12.44
C HIS A 88 -5.26 14.36 -13.62
N SER A 89 -6.51 14.79 -13.87
CA SER A 89 -7.35 14.25 -14.95
C SER A 89 -6.75 14.45 -16.35
N GLU A 90 -5.85 15.42 -16.50
CA GLU A 90 -5.17 15.74 -17.75
C GLU A 90 -3.77 15.13 -17.87
N LEU A 91 -3.26 14.46 -16.82
CA LEU A 91 -1.95 13.85 -16.87
C LEU A 91 -1.95 12.53 -17.65
N ASN A 92 -1.00 12.39 -18.56
CA ASN A 92 -0.82 11.19 -19.40
C ASN A 92 -2.03 10.82 -20.29
N VAL A 93 -2.91 11.78 -20.59
CA VAL A 93 -4.00 11.58 -21.55
C VAL A 93 -3.48 11.82 -22.97
N VAL A 94 -3.63 10.80 -23.84
CA VAL A 94 -3.37 10.94 -25.28
C VAL A 94 -4.73 11.09 -25.98
N VAL A 95 -4.96 12.25 -26.59
CA VAL A 95 -6.18 12.54 -27.35
C VAL A 95 -5.94 12.20 -28.81
N HIS A 96 -6.81 11.35 -29.37
CA HIS A 96 -6.81 10.98 -30.79
C HIS A 96 -7.96 11.69 -31.51
N ALA A 97 -7.72 12.14 -32.74
CA ALA A 97 -8.72 12.86 -33.52
C ALA A 97 -9.72 11.91 -34.18
N ASP A 98 -9.23 10.74 -34.62
CA ASP A 98 -9.97 9.74 -35.35
C ASP A 98 -9.70 8.34 -34.78
N LEU A 99 -10.69 7.44 -34.88
CA LEU A 99 -10.56 6.07 -34.41
C LEU A 99 -9.48 5.27 -35.17
N ASP A 100 -9.17 5.68 -36.41
CA ASP A 100 -8.13 5.06 -37.22
C ASP A 100 -6.71 5.28 -36.64
N GLU A 101 -6.54 6.24 -35.73
CA GLU A 101 -5.28 6.46 -35.00
C GLU A 101 -5.10 5.48 -33.84
N LEU A 102 -6.18 4.84 -33.38
CA LEU A 102 -6.14 3.83 -32.33
C LEU A 102 -5.71 2.49 -32.95
N THR A 103 -4.61 1.94 -32.46
CA THR A 103 -4.19 0.59 -32.85
C THR A 103 -5.18 -0.42 -32.25
N ASP A 104 -5.74 -1.32 -33.07
CA ASP A 104 -6.58 -2.42 -32.58
C ASP A 104 -5.69 -3.47 -31.87
N PRO A 105 -5.79 -3.62 -30.53
CA PRO A 105 -4.97 -4.56 -29.78
C PRO A 105 -5.31 -6.03 -30.07
N LEU A 106 -6.45 -6.28 -30.72
CA LEU A 106 -6.93 -7.63 -31.06
C LEU A 106 -6.74 -7.98 -32.54
N ALA A 107 -6.15 -7.08 -33.35
CA ALA A 107 -5.96 -7.30 -34.78
C ALA A 107 -5.26 -8.64 -35.11
N ASP A 108 -4.29 -9.04 -34.26
CA ASP A 108 -3.52 -10.28 -34.40
C ASP A 108 -3.96 -11.39 -33.42
N ALA A 109 -5.02 -11.17 -32.64
CA ALA A 109 -5.45 -12.13 -31.64
C ALA A 109 -6.04 -13.38 -32.32
N PRO A 110 -5.61 -14.60 -31.95
CA PRO A 110 -6.19 -15.82 -32.50
C PRO A 110 -7.63 -15.99 -31.97
N ILE A 111 -8.58 -16.15 -32.89
CA ILE A 111 -9.97 -16.47 -32.53
C ILE A 111 -10.00 -17.93 -32.07
N VAL A 112 -10.42 -18.15 -30.81
CA VAL A 112 -10.58 -19.50 -30.24
C VAL A 112 -12.07 -19.80 -30.09
N GLY A 113 -12.56 -20.79 -30.84
CA GLY A 113 -13.96 -21.20 -30.86
C GLY A 113 -14.57 -21.10 -32.27
N ASP A 114 -15.84 -21.48 -32.39
CA ASP A 114 -16.58 -21.36 -33.64
C ASP A 114 -17.02 -19.90 -33.87
N LEU A 115 -16.92 -19.43 -35.12
CA LEU A 115 -17.51 -18.15 -35.51
C LEU A 115 -19.04 -18.25 -35.39
N PRO A 116 -19.70 -17.27 -34.74
CA PRO A 116 -21.15 -17.25 -34.70
C PRO A 116 -21.69 -17.12 -36.13
N VAL A 117 -22.65 -17.97 -36.48
CA VAL A 117 -23.36 -17.89 -37.75
C VAL A 117 -24.44 -16.82 -37.63
N GLU A 118 -24.44 -15.84 -38.53
CA GLU A 118 -25.51 -14.86 -38.62
C GLU A 118 -26.82 -15.57 -39.00
N ILE A 119 -27.88 -15.34 -38.23
CA ILE A 119 -29.21 -15.89 -38.52
C ILE A 119 -30.01 -14.76 -39.16
N GLU A 120 -30.39 -14.94 -40.43
CA GLU A 120 -31.35 -14.07 -41.09
C GLU A 120 -32.74 -14.35 -40.50
N PHE A 121 -33.35 -13.34 -39.91
CA PHE A 121 -34.76 -13.41 -39.53
C PHE A 121 -35.58 -13.16 -40.80
N GLU A 122 -36.21 -14.21 -41.34
CA GLU A 122 -37.30 -14.03 -42.30
C GLU A 122 -38.40 -13.24 -41.60
N ASN A 123 -38.53 -11.96 -41.96
CA ASN A 123 -39.74 -11.21 -41.64
C ASN A 123 -40.81 -11.79 -42.58
N GLU A 124 -41.69 -12.63 -42.04
CA GLU A 124 -42.94 -12.96 -42.71
C GLU A 124 -43.73 -11.65 -42.83
N ASP A 125 -43.59 -10.98 -43.98
CA ASP A 125 -44.49 -9.91 -44.38
C ASP A 125 -45.92 -10.50 -44.46
N GLU A 126 -46.83 -9.98 -43.63
CA GLU A 126 -48.28 -10.26 -43.69
C GLU A 126 -48.91 -10.00 -45.07
#